data_AF-A0A969KXJ3-F1
#
_entry.id   AF-A0A969KXJ3-F1
#
_cell.length_a   1.000
_cell.length_b   1.000
_cell.length_c   1.000
_cell.angle_alpha   90.00
_cell.angle_beta   90.00
_cell.angle_gamma   90.00
#
_symmetry.space_group_name_H-M   'P 1'
#
loop_
_entity.id
_entity.type
_entity.pdbx_description
1 polymer ?
#
loop_
_entity_poly.entity_id
_entity_poly.type
_entity_poly.pdbx_seq_one_letter_code
_entity_poly.pdbx_strand_id
1 'polypeptide(L)'
;MSANKSTKRWLFIAWAPYSRRSETFAQAFGAVVYLIHYLKFQTPLYAPLKYILQSGRTWLVLWRERPTVVFVQNPPFVAGLVVHLYCRLTGSQYVLDHHTAAFASTWKWAKPIQQFLARRAAVNIVTNLHWAEIIQSWQALPLVMKDPFVPLPECEPLEVEPNFFNLIVINTFAPDEPLDAVLTAAAQLPSVKFILPVIPSASQPLSLPICQLMLFLPAFCQTTNTWVSSGQ
;
A
#
# COMPACT_ATOMS: atom_id res chain seq x y z
N MET A 1 -0.06 23.54 -35.72
CA MET A 1 1.31 23.03 -35.51
C MET A 1 1.47 22.61 -34.06
N SER A 2 2.08 21.44 -33.85
CA SER A 2 2.61 20.89 -32.59
C SER A 2 1.59 20.44 -31.53
N ALA A 3 1.61 19.24 -30.97
CA ALA A 3 2.72 18.30 -30.83
C ALA A 3 2.25 16.85 -31.01
N ASN A 4 2.87 16.15 -31.96
CA ASN A 4 2.92 14.70 -32.01
C ASN A 4 3.81 14.24 -30.84
N LYS A 5 3.26 14.18 -29.62
CA LYS A 5 3.90 13.44 -28.55
C LYS A 5 3.80 11.98 -28.97
N SER A 6 4.95 11.37 -29.28
CA SER A 6 5.15 9.93 -29.10
C SER A 6 4.82 9.59 -27.64
N THR A 7 3.53 9.48 -27.32
CA THR A 7 3.03 9.25 -25.97
C THR A 7 3.39 7.83 -25.62
N LYS A 8 4.56 7.64 -24.97
CA LYS A 8 4.78 6.45 -24.17
C LYS A 8 3.54 6.29 -23.29
N ARG A 9 2.83 5.16 -23.42
CA ARG A 9 1.64 4.86 -22.62
C ARG A 9 2.11 4.08 -21.41
N TRP A 10 2.06 4.74 -20.26
CA TRP A 10 2.48 4.20 -18.97
C TRP A 10 1.24 3.64 -18.30
N LEU A 11 1.34 2.41 -17.79
CA LEU A 11 0.22 1.71 -17.18
C LEU A 11 0.66 1.18 -15.82
N PHE A 12 -0.13 1.45 -14.78
CA PHE A 12 0.06 0.89 -13.44
C PHE A 12 -0.92 -0.25 -13.20
N ILE A 13 -0.40 -1.41 -12.80
CA ILE A 13 -1.18 -2.58 -12.42
C ILE A 13 -0.88 -2.93 -10.96
N ALA A 14 -1.95 -2.97 -10.17
CA ALA A 14 -1.90 -3.38 -8.77
C ALA A 14 -2.99 -4.43 -8.53
N TRP A 15 -2.61 -5.55 -7.92
CA TRP A 15 -3.56 -6.61 -7.51
C TRP A 15 -4.01 -6.38 -6.06
N ALA A 16 -4.50 -5.17 -5.79
CA ALA A 16 -4.95 -4.72 -4.48
C ALA A 16 -6.31 -4.02 -4.60
N PRO A 17 -7.16 -4.08 -3.56
CA PRO A 17 -8.42 -3.32 -3.56
C PRO A 17 -8.17 -1.80 -3.51
N TYR A 18 -7.01 -1.39 -2.98
CA TYR A 18 -6.61 0.00 -2.87
C TYR A 18 -5.08 0.12 -2.81
N SER A 19 -4.51 1.13 -3.48
CA SER A 19 -3.08 1.43 -3.39
C SER A 19 -2.85 2.94 -3.60
N ARG A 20 -2.86 3.71 -2.50
CA ARG A 20 -2.55 5.17 -2.52
C ARG A 20 -1.27 5.46 -3.28
N ARG A 21 -0.23 4.67 -3.03
CA ARG A 21 1.08 4.82 -3.67
C ARG A 21 0.97 4.70 -5.20
N SER A 22 0.29 3.67 -5.70
CA SER A 22 0.12 3.47 -7.15
C SER A 22 -0.75 4.56 -7.79
N GLU A 23 -1.76 5.06 -7.08
CA GLU A 23 -2.60 6.19 -7.52
C GLU A 23 -1.79 7.48 -7.61
N THR A 24 -1.03 7.82 -6.57
CA THR A 24 -0.19 9.03 -6.57
C THR A 24 0.88 8.96 -7.65
N PHE A 25 1.53 7.81 -7.83
CA PHE A 25 2.50 7.64 -8.90
C PHE A 25 1.88 7.86 -10.27
N ALA A 26 0.72 7.26 -10.53
CA ALA A 26 0.09 7.41 -11.81
C ALA A 26 -0.40 8.83 -12.09
N GLN A 27 -0.89 9.54 -11.07
CA GLN A 27 -1.18 10.97 -11.19
C GLN A 27 0.06 11.77 -11.55
N ALA A 28 1.19 11.52 -10.87
CA ALA A 28 2.46 12.19 -11.15
C ALA A 28 3.00 11.90 -12.56
N PHE A 29 2.80 10.68 -13.08
CA PHE A 29 3.28 10.26 -14.40
C PHE A 29 2.26 10.45 -15.54
N GLY A 30 1.04 10.90 -15.26
CA GLY A 30 -0.05 10.93 -16.24
C GLY A 30 -0.41 9.55 -16.78
N ALA A 31 -0.24 8.51 -15.95
CA ALA A 31 -0.46 7.11 -16.29
C ALA A 31 -1.85 6.65 -15.88
N VAL A 32 -2.32 5.54 -16.47
CA VAL A 32 -3.60 4.92 -16.10
C VAL A 32 -3.36 3.84 -15.04
N VAL A 33 -4.15 3.85 -13.96
CA VAL A 33 -4.11 2.81 -12.90
C VAL A 33 -5.22 1.80 -13.12
N TYR A 34 -4.87 0.52 -13.05
CA TYR A 34 -5.80 -0.57 -12.96
C TYR A 34 -5.60 -1.34 -11.65
N LEU A 35 -6.52 -1.11 -10.70
CA LEU A 35 -6.64 -1.90 -9.48
C LEU A 35 -7.47 -3.14 -9.79
N ILE A 36 -6.81 -4.29 -9.95
CA ILE A 36 -7.44 -5.55 -10.33
C ILE A 36 -7.65 -6.38 -9.07
N HIS A 37 -8.86 -6.31 -8.51
CA HIS A 37 -9.25 -7.10 -7.36
C HIS A 37 -10.45 -8.00 -7.68
N TYR A 38 -10.36 -9.27 -7.30
CA TYR A 38 -11.43 -10.26 -7.44
C TYR A 38 -11.52 -11.05 -6.13
N LEU A 39 -12.74 -11.24 -5.62
CA LEU A 39 -13.09 -12.01 -4.41
C LEU A 39 -12.57 -11.42 -3.09
N LYS A 40 -13.28 -11.74 -1.98
CA LYS A 40 -12.99 -11.28 -0.61
C LYS A 40 -11.50 -11.43 -0.23
N PHE A 41 -11.02 -10.45 0.51
CA PHE A 41 -9.68 -10.41 1.11
C PHE A 41 -9.51 -11.62 2.04
N GLN A 42 -8.37 -12.32 1.97
CA GLN A 42 -7.96 -13.38 2.93
C GLN A 42 -8.76 -14.70 3.01
N THR A 43 -9.40 -15.19 1.93
CA THR A 43 -9.89 -16.59 1.89
C THR A 43 -8.93 -17.52 1.12
N PRO A 44 -8.17 -18.41 1.79
CA PRO A 44 -7.11 -19.23 1.17
C PRO A 44 -7.60 -20.29 0.17
N LEU A 45 -8.86 -20.75 0.26
CA LEU A 45 -9.36 -21.81 -0.62
C LEU A 45 -9.54 -21.39 -2.10
N TYR A 46 -9.71 -20.10 -2.39
CA TYR A 46 -9.95 -19.60 -3.77
C TYR A 46 -8.75 -18.88 -4.38
N ALA A 47 -7.60 -18.89 -3.71
CA ALA A 47 -6.40 -18.17 -4.13
C ALA A 47 -5.91 -18.50 -5.56
N PRO A 48 -5.85 -19.78 -6.02
CA PRO A 48 -5.37 -20.07 -7.37
C PRO A 48 -6.36 -19.61 -8.47
N LEU A 49 -7.67 -19.83 -8.27
CA LEU A 49 -8.68 -19.35 -9.22
C LEU A 49 -8.70 -17.82 -9.31
N LYS A 50 -8.53 -17.14 -8.17
CA LYS A 50 -8.39 -15.68 -8.10
C LYS A 50 -7.22 -15.20 -8.95
N TYR A 51 -6.05 -15.84 -8.85
CA TYR A 51 -4.90 -15.46 -9.67
C TYR A 51 -5.13 -15.70 -11.17
N ILE A 52 -5.82 -16.77 -11.56
CA ILE A 52 -6.16 -17.01 -12.98
C ILE A 52 -7.07 -15.90 -13.53
N LEU A 53 -8.14 -15.56 -12.80
CA LEU A 53 -9.06 -14.48 -13.20
C LEU A 53 -8.36 -13.12 -13.26
N GLN A 54 -7.52 -12.81 -12.27
CA GLN A 54 -6.72 -11.58 -12.25
C GLN A 54 -5.71 -11.56 -13.39
N SER A 55 -5.08 -12.68 -13.72
CA SER A 55 -4.16 -12.82 -14.85
C SER A 55 -4.86 -12.56 -16.18
N GLY A 56 -6.03 -13.19 -16.39
CA GLY A 56 -6.83 -13.01 -17.61
C GLY A 56 -7.27 -11.56 -17.80
N ARG A 57 -7.75 -10.90 -16.75
CA ARG A 57 -8.11 -9.48 -16.80
C ARG A 57 -6.89 -8.59 -17.04
N THR A 58 -5.77 -8.90 -16.39
CA THR A 58 -4.51 -8.16 -16.58
C THR A 58 -4.10 -8.23 -18.05
N TRP A 59 -4.11 -9.41 -18.66
CA TRP A 59 -3.83 -9.55 -20.08
C TRP A 59 -4.83 -8.82 -20.97
N LEU A 60 -6.13 -8.91 -20.70
CA LEU A 60 -7.13 -8.17 -21.49
C LEU A 60 -6.86 -6.66 -21.49
N VAL A 61 -6.55 -6.08 -20.32
CA VAL A 61 -6.19 -4.66 -20.19
C VAL A 61 -4.90 -4.36 -20.95
N LEU A 62 -3.86 -5.19 -20.80
CA LEU A 62 -2.59 -4.99 -21.50
C LEU A 62 -2.74 -5.07 -23.03
N TRP A 63 -3.54 -6.01 -23.55
CA TRP A 63 -3.80 -6.14 -24.98
C TRP A 63 -4.65 -5.01 -25.54
N ARG A 64 -5.57 -4.45 -24.74
CA ARG A 64 -6.39 -3.30 -25.10
C ARG A 64 -5.61 -1.99 -25.10
N GLU A 65 -4.87 -1.71 -24.01
CA GLU A 65 -4.15 -0.45 -23.83
C GLU A 65 -2.83 -0.39 -24.61
N ARG A 66 -2.22 -1.56 -24.88
CA ARG A 66 -0.89 -1.69 -25.51
C ARG A 66 0.13 -0.70 -24.95
N PRO A 67 0.43 -0.78 -23.64
CA PRO A 67 1.37 0.12 -22.99
C PRO A 67 2.79 -0.13 -23.46
N THR A 68 3.62 0.91 -23.48
CA THR A 68 5.07 0.78 -23.75
C THR A 68 5.84 0.41 -22.48
N VAL A 69 5.34 0.87 -21.32
CA VAL A 69 5.93 0.62 -20.01
C VAL A 69 4.83 0.27 -19.02
N VAL A 70 5.02 -0.83 -18.29
CA VAL A 70 4.07 -1.34 -17.30
C VAL A 70 4.67 -1.33 -15.90
N PHE A 71 4.08 -0.59 -14.98
CA PHE A 71 4.41 -0.61 -13.56
C PHE A 71 3.57 -1.67 -12.85
N VAL A 72 4.22 -2.52 -12.07
CA VAL A 72 3.56 -3.64 -11.40
C VAL A 72 3.89 -3.65 -9.92
N GLN A 73 2.84 -3.65 -9.10
CA GLN A 73 2.99 -3.77 -7.65
C GLN A 73 3.41 -5.20 -7.27
N ASN A 74 4.43 -5.32 -6.42
CA ASN A 74 4.88 -6.57 -5.80
C ASN A 74 4.85 -6.41 -4.27
N PRO A 75 4.16 -7.28 -3.49
CA PRO A 75 3.49 -8.53 -3.86
C PRO A 75 2.05 -8.36 -4.41
N PRO A 76 1.51 -9.37 -5.12
CA PRO A 76 2.07 -10.72 -5.34
C PRO A 76 3.02 -10.79 -6.55
N PHE A 77 4.10 -11.59 -6.42
CA PHE A 77 5.09 -11.80 -7.50
C PHE A 77 4.46 -12.39 -8.78
N VAL A 78 3.32 -13.07 -8.65
CA VAL A 78 2.54 -13.64 -9.76
C VAL A 78 2.09 -12.54 -10.73
N ALA A 79 1.72 -11.36 -10.23
CA ALA A 79 1.39 -10.21 -11.08
C ALA A 79 2.59 -9.81 -11.95
N GLY A 80 3.80 -9.79 -11.36
CA GLY A 80 5.05 -9.54 -12.07
C GLY A 80 5.33 -10.57 -13.17
N LEU A 81 5.04 -11.85 -12.92
CA LEU A 81 5.19 -12.92 -13.91
C LEU A 81 4.25 -12.75 -15.10
N VAL A 82 2.97 -12.45 -14.84
CA VAL A 82 1.95 -12.24 -15.87
C VAL A 82 2.33 -11.07 -16.79
N VAL A 83 2.83 -9.98 -16.22
CA VAL A 83 3.28 -8.81 -16.98
C VAL A 83 4.59 -9.09 -17.71
N HIS A 84 5.53 -9.83 -17.09
CA HIS A 84 6.76 -10.26 -17.74
C HIS A 84 6.48 -11.05 -19.03
N LEU A 85 5.54 -11.99 -18.99
CA LEU A 85 5.15 -12.79 -20.16
C LEU A 85 4.57 -11.90 -21.27
N TYR A 86 3.68 -10.96 -20.93
CA TYR A 86 3.16 -10.00 -21.90
C TYR A 86 4.26 -9.14 -22.54
N CYS A 87 5.19 -8.62 -21.72
CA CYS A 87 6.30 -7.79 -22.17
C CYS A 87 7.24 -8.56 -23.12
N ARG A 88 7.48 -9.85 -22.84
CA ARG A 88 8.25 -10.74 -23.73
C ARG A 88 7.58 -10.93 -25.09
N LEU A 89 6.25 -10.98 -25.14
CA LEU A 89 5.50 -11.17 -26.39
C LEU A 89 5.37 -9.87 -27.21
N THR A 90 5.36 -8.71 -26.56
CA THR A 90 5.07 -7.42 -27.20
C THR A 90 6.29 -6.51 -27.36
N GLY A 91 7.43 -6.84 -26.74
CA GLY A 91 8.60 -5.97 -26.68
C GLY A 91 8.46 -4.79 -25.71
N SER A 92 7.38 -4.75 -24.93
CA SER A 92 7.16 -3.72 -23.90
C SER A 92 8.12 -3.89 -22.73
N GLN A 93 8.32 -2.84 -21.94
CA GLN A 93 9.14 -2.90 -20.72
C GLN A 93 8.25 -2.91 -19.47
N TYR A 94 8.77 -3.44 -18.36
CA TYR A 94 8.07 -3.39 -17.08
C TYR A 94 8.97 -2.91 -15.95
N VAL A 95 8.34 -2.33 -14.94
CA VAL A 95 8.93 -1.80 -13.71
C VAL A 95 8.25 -2.50 -12.53
N LEU A 96 9.04 -2.97 -11.56
CA LEU A 96 8.51 -3.59 -10.34
C LEU A 96 8.53 -2.58 -9.20
N ASP A 97 7.38 -2.35 -8.56
CA ASP A 97 7.26 -1.55 -7.33
C ASP A 97 7.16 -2.49 -6.12
N HIS A 98 8.27 -2.64 -5.40
CA HIS A 98 8.40 -3.56 -4.27
C HIS A 98 7.92 -2.89 -2.98
N HIS A 99 6.81 -3.37 -2.45
CA HIS A 99 6.37 -3.08 -1.09
C HIS A 99 7.09 -3.97 -0.09
N THR A 100 7.27 -3.49 1.15
CA THR A 100 7.99 -4.19 2.23
C THR A 100 7.56 -5.66 2.40
N ALA A 101 6.27 -5.95 2.21
CA ALA A 101 5.71 -7.30 2.30
C ALA A 101 6.27 -8.28 1.24
N ALA A 102 6.87 -7.80 0.14
CA ALA A 102 7.50 -8.66 -0.88
C ALA A 102 8.69 -9.46 -0.34
N PHE A 103 9.36 -8.92 0.68
CA PHE A 103 10.54 -9.52 1.31
C PHE A 103 10.21 -10.32 2.59
N ALA A 104 8.92 -10.47 2.91
CA ALA A 104 8.48 -11.24 4.07
C ALA A 104 8.91 -12.71 3.95
N SER A 105 9.10 -13.37 5.10
CA SER A 105 9.54 -14.77 5.20
C SER A 105 8.63 -15.75 4.45
N THR A 106 7.35 -15.41 4.31
CA THR A 106 6.32 -16.14 3.56
C THR A 106 6.64 -16.32 2.08
N TRP A 107 7.49 -15.45 1.50
CA TRP A 107 7.86 -15.49 0.08
C TRP A 107 9.27 -16.00 -0.18
N LYS A 108 9.99 -16.53 0.84
CA LYS A 108 11.35 -17.05 0.69
C LYS A 108 11.45 -18.14 -0.39
N TRP A 109 10.45 -19.01 -0.50
CA TRP A 109 10.39 -20.07 -1.51
C TRP A 109 10.31 -19.52 -2.95
N ALA A 110 9.71 -18.33 -3.13
CA ALA A 110 9.58 -17.66 -4.41
C ALA A 110 10.78 -16.77 -4.76
N LYS A 111 11.81 -16.72 -3.92
CA LYS A 111 13.01 -15.89 -4.12
C LYS A 111 13.65 -16.07 -5.51
N PRO A 112 13.85 -17.29 -6.05
CA PRO A 112 14.42 -17.45 -7.39
C PRO A 112 13.58 -16.79 -8.49
N ILE A 113 12.25 -16.87 -8.37
CA ILE A 113 11.30 -16.25 -9.30
C ILE A 113 11.37 -14.72 -9.19
N GLN A 114 11.39 -14.20 -7.96
CA GLN A 114 11.54 -12.77 -7.73
C GLN A 114 12.86 -12.24 -8.29
N GLN A 115 13.97 -12.95 -8.09
CA GLN A 115 15.28 -12.62 -8.67
C GLN A 115 15.25 -12.62 -10.19
N PHE A 116 14.63 -13.65 -10.79
CA PHE A 116 14.47 -13.76 -12.24
C PHE A 116 13.70 -12.56 -12.82
N LEU A 117 12.60 -12.17 -12.17
CA LEU A 117 11.77 -11.04 -12.58
C LEU A 117 12.48 -9.71 -12.34
N ALA A 118 13.16 -9.53 -11.21
CA ALA A 118 13.86 -8.30 -10.87
C ALA A 118 14.99 -7.98 -11.86
N ARG A 119 15.77 -8.99 -12.26
CA ARG A 119 16.86 -8.86 -13.26
C ARG A 119 16.38 -8.45 -14.64
N ARG A 120 15.13 -8.77 -14.98
CA ARG A 120 14.53 -8.52 -16.30
C ARG A 120 13.63 -7.28 -16.32
N ALA A 121 13.34 -6.71 -15.16
CA ALA A 121 12.64 -5.44 -15.07
C ALA A 121 13.57 -4.31 -15.56
N ALA A 122 13.00 -3.28 -16.18
CA ALA A 122 13.74 -2.09 -16.54
C ALA A 122 14.29 -1.38 -15.30
N VAL A 123 13.52 -1.36 -14.21
CA VAL A 123 13.94 -0.88 -12.89
C VAL A 123 13.08 -1.49 -11.79
N ASN A 124 13.61 -1.53 -10.56
CA ASN A 124 12.95 -2.03 -9.36
C ASN A 124 12.81 -0.90 -8.35
N ILE A 125 11.61 -0.36 -8.20
CA ILE A 125 11.30 0.70 -7.23
C ILE A 125 11.23 0.08 -5.82
N VAL A 126 11.92 0.72 -4.87
CA VAL A 126 11.96 0.34 -3.47
C VAL A 126 11.83 1.56 -2.57
N THR A 127 11.41 1.37 -1.32
CA THR A 127 11.13 2.49 -0.38
C THR A 127 12.36 3.03 0.34
N ASN A 128 13.43 2.23 0.50
CA ASN A 128 14.61 2.59 1.26
C ASN A 128 15.90 1.94 0.70
N LEU A 129 17.04 2.37 1.24
CA LEU A 129 18.37 1.90 0.82
C LEU A 129 18.61 0.42 1.16
N HIS A 130 18.10 -0.07 2.29
CA HIS A 130 18.23 -1.47 2.68
C HIS A 130 17.65 -2.43 1.62
N TRP A 131 16.45 -2.12 1.11
CA TRP A 131 15.83 -2.91 0.05
C TRP A 131 16.56 -2.74 -1.29
N ALA A 132 17.16 -1.57 -1.55
CA ALA A 132 17.97 -1.34 -2.75
C ALA A 132 19.22 -2.23 -2.77
N GLU A 133 19.91 -2.39 -1.64
CA GLU A 133 21.06 -3.28 -1.50
C GLU A 133 20.68 -4.75 -1.77
N ILE A 134 19.51 -5.17 -1.28
CA ILE A 134 18.98 -6.52 -1.57
C ILE A 134 18.74 -6.71 -3.07
N ILE A 135 18.10 -5.75 -3.74
CA ILE A 135 17.88 -5.79 -5.19
C ILE A 135 19.21 -5.78 -5.96
N GLN A 136 20.19 -4.99 -5.54
CA GLN A 136 21.54 -4.98 -6.13
C GLN A 136 22.24 -6.33 -5.97
N SER A 137 22.10 -6.98 -4.81
CA SER A 137 22.63 -8.33 -4.58
C SER A 137 22.03 -9.36 -5.55
N TRP A 138 20.84 -9.06 -6.10
CA TRP A 138 20.21 -9.87 -7.13
C TRP A 138 20.65 -9.48 -8.54
N GLN A 139 21.64 -8.61 -8.72
CA GLN A 139 22.12 -8.10 -10.02
C GLN A 139 21.01 -7.41 -10.81
N ALA A 140 20.09 -6.74 -10.11
CA ALA A 140 18.99 -5.98 -10.69
C ALA A 140 19.16 -4.50 -10.38
N LEU A 141 18.58 -3.63 -11.22
CA LEU A 141 18.68 -2.18 -11.05
C LEU A 141 17.64 -1.68 -10.02
N PRO A 142 18.04 -1.19 -8.82
CA PRO A 142 17.11 -0.57 -7.90
C PRO A 142 16.88 0.92 -8.23
N LEU A 143 15.75 1.45 -7.78
CA LEU A 143 15.47 2.88 -7.70
C LEU A 143 14.80 3.15 -6.36
N VAL A 144 15.49 3.88 -5.49
CA VAL A 144 14.91 4.29 -4.21
C VAL A 144 13.95 5.44 -4.46
N MET A 145 12.67 5.20 -4.20
CA MET A 145 11.62 6.18 -4.40
C MET A 145 10.67 6.15 -3.21
N LYS A 146 10.65 7.27 -2.48
CA LYS A 146 9.67 7.51 -1.41
C LYS A 146 8.31 7.79 -2.04
N ASP A 147 7.26 7.70 -1.24
CA ASP A 147 5.92 8.05 -1.71
C ASP A 147 5.93 9.47 -2.28
N PRO A 148 5.32 9.71 -3.46
CA PRO A 148 5.30 11.04 -4.03
C PRO A 148 4.52 11.96 -3.11
N PHE A 149 4.95 13.21 -3.03
CA PHE A 149 4.24 14.23 -2.27
C PHE A 149 2.87 14.46 -2.92
N VAL A 150 1.80 14.19 -2.18
CA VAL A 150 0.43 14.55 -2.58
C VAL A 150 0.16 15.94 -2.01
N PRO A 151 -0.25 16.93 -2.82
CA PRO A 151 -0.74 18.18 -2.26
C PRO A 151 -1.93 17.86 -1.35
N LEU A 152 -1.81 18.22 -0.07
CA LEU A 152 -2.89 18.02 0.88
C LEU A 152 -4.05 18.94 0.50
N PRO A 153 -5.29 18.43 0.47
CA PRO A 153 -6.45 19.30 0.29
C PRO A 153 -6.48 20.33 1.43
N GLU A 154 -7.06 21.50 1.17
CA GLU A 154 -7.43 22.40 2.25
C GLU A 154 -8.42 21.67 3.15
N CYS A 155 -8.09 21.62 4.43
CA CYS A 155 -8.88 20.94 5.46
C CYS A 155 -9.37 21.98 6.46
N GLU A 156 -10.57 21.74 7.00
CA GLU A 156 -11.04 22.49 8.15
C GLU A 156 -10.07 22.31 9.32
N PRO A 157 -9.77 23.38 10.08
CA PRO A 157 -8.92 23.29 11.26
C PRO A 157 -9.51 22.28 12.24
N LEU A 158 -8.65 21.38 12.75
CA LEU A 158 -9.05 20.51 13.84
C LEU A 158 -9.28 21.35 15.10
N GLU A 159 -10.42 21.18 15.76
CA GLU A 159 -10.65 21.80 17.06
C GLU A 159 -9.64 21.26 18.08
N VAL A 160 -8.81 22.16 18.60
CA VAL A 160 -7.80 21.88 19.63
C VAL A 160 -8.26 22.46 20.96
N GLU A 161 -7.98 21.78 22.07
CA GLU A 161 -8.31 22.32 23.39
C GLU A 161 -7.31 23.42 23.77
N PRO A 162 -7.74 24.69 23.96
CA PRO A 162 -6.81 25.83 24.08
C PRO A 162 -5.86 25.77 25.28
N ASN A 163 -6.24 25.04 26.34
CA ASN A 163 -5.52 24.98 27.62
C ASN A 163 -4.67 23.71 27.78
N PHE A 164 -4.62 22.86 26.75
CA PHE A 164 -3.87 21.61 26.77
C PHE A 164 -2.80 21.59 25.67
N PHE A 165 -1.72 20.86 25.91
CA PHE A 165 -0.83 20.48 24.83
C PHE A 165 -1.52 19.38 24.02
N ASN A 166 -1.96 19.69 22.80
CA ASN A 166 -2.69 18.75 21.94
C ASN A 166 -1.70 17.92 21.12
N LEU A 167 -1.76 16.59 21.26
CA LEU A 167 -0.90 15.64 20.57
C LEU A 167 -1.75 14.70 19.73
N ILE A 168 -1.57 14.74 18.41
CA ILE A 168 -2.26 13.85 17.47
C ILE A 168 -1.38 12.63 17.21
N VAL A 169 -1.93 11.44 17.43
CA VAL A 169 -1.25 10.17 17.13
C VAL A 169 -1.97 9.48 15.98
N ILE A 170 -1.41 9.56 14.77
CA ILE A 170 -1.95 8.85 13.61
C ILE A 170 -1.60 7.37 13.75
N ASN A 171 -2.62 6.53 13.88
CA ASN A 171 -2.51 5.11 14.18
C ASN A 171 -3.59 4.35 13.43
N THR A 172 -3.25 3.18 12.88
CA THR A 172 -4.20 2.25 12.25
C THR A 172 -4.75 1.21 13.23
N PHE A 173 -4.31 1.24 14.50
CA PHE A 173 -4.66 0.30 15.56
C PHE A 173 -4.24 -1.14 15.23
N ALA A 174 -3.21 -1.28 14.39
CA ALA A 174 -2.67 -2.58 14.03
C ALA A 174 -1.82 -3.16 15.18
N PRO A 175 -1.74 -4.50 15.33
CA PRO A 175 -0.98 -5.11 16.43
C PRO A 175 0.51 -4.79 16.45
N ASP A 176 1.09 -4.39 15.32
CA ASP A 176 2.49 -3.97 15.19
C ASP A 176 2.72 -2.49 15.49
N GLU A 177 1.67 -1.71 15.74
CA GLU A 177 1.79 -0.32 16.16
C GLU A 177 1.85 -0.21 17.70
N PRO A 178 2.64 0.74 18.24
CA PRO A 178 2.93 0.82 19.68
C PRO A 178 1.80 1.47 20.48
N LEU A 179 0.55 1.01 20.30
CA LEU A 179 -0.63 1.60 20.93
C LEU A 179 -0.55 1.55 22.46
N ASP A 180 -0.10 0.41 23.02
CA ASP A 180 0.04 0.25 24.47
C ASP A 180 1.01 1.26 25.08
N ALA A 181 2.11 1.55 24.38
CA ALA A 181 3.08 2.55 24.82
C ALA A 181 2.48 3.97 24.78
N VAL A 182 1.69 4.28 23.76
CA VAL A 182 0.98 5.57 23.64
C VAL A 182 -0.05 5.72 24.77
N LEU A 183 -0.87 4.70 25.03
CA LEU A 183 -1.86 4.72 26.11
C LEU A 183 -1.21 4.84 27.48
N THR A 184 -0.08 4.15 27.70
CA THR A 184 0.71 4.24 28.93
C THR A 184 1.26 5.67 29.13
N ALA A 185 1.78 6.29 28.08
CA ALA A 185 2.25 7.67 28.13
C ALA A 185 1.10 8.66 28.41
N ALA A 186 -0.06 8.45 27.79
CA ALA A 186 -1.24 9.27 28.02
C ALA A 186 -1.71 9.24 29.48
N ALA A 187 -1.67 8.06 30.11
CA ALA A 187 -2.00 7.92 31.54
C ALA A 187 -1.03 8.66 32.47
N GLN A 188 0.24 8.84 32.05
CA GLN A 188 1.27 9.53 32.84
C GLN A 188 1.30 11.05 32.60
N LEU A 189 0.63 11.54 31.57
CA LEU A 189 0.67 12.95 31.13
C LEU A 189 -0.74 13.57 31.11
N PRO A 190 -1.38 13.81 32.27
CA PRO A 190 -2.75 14.33 32.33
C PRO A 190 -2.91 15.77 31.84
N SER A 191 -1.80 16.50 31.66
CA SER A 191 -1.74 17.86 31.09
C SER A 191 -1.64 17.88 29.56
N VAL A 192 -1.55 16.70 28.93
CA VAL A 192 -1.47 16.53 27.47
C VAL A 192 -2.75 15.88 26.98
N LYS A 193 -3.36 16.47 25.94
CA LYS A 193 -4.54 15.91 25.27
C LYS A 193 -4.10 15.06 24.10
N PHE A 194 -4.30 13.75 24.20
CA PHE A 194 -4.06 12.81 23.10
C PHE A 194 -5.29 12.71 22.20
N ILE A 195 -5.09 12.92 20.89
CA ILE A 195 -6.12 12.79 19.86
C ILE A 195 -5.74 11.60 18.97
N LEU A 196 -6.59 10.56 18.98
CA LEU A 196 -6.43 9.36 18.18
C LEU A 196 -7.49 9.37 17.06
N PRO A 197 -7.16 9.83 15.85
CA PRO A 197 -8.09 9.79 14.73
C PRO A 197 -8.37 8.34 14.32
N VAL A 198 -9.64 7.96 14.35
CA VAL A 198 -10.08 6.67 13.80
C VAL A 198 -10.25 6.84 12.30
N ILE A 199 -9.45 6.13 11.51
CA ILE A 199 -9.65 6.02 10.07
C ILE A 199 -10.74 4.95 9.86
N PRO A 200 -11.88 5.26 9.23
CA PRO A 200 -12.89 4.26 8.94
C PRO A 200 -12.27 3.16 8.06
N SER A 201 -12.36 1.90 8.48
CA SER A 201 -12.02 0.79 7.59
C SER A 201 -13.01 0.77 6.42
N ALA A 202 -12.55 0.42 5.22
CA ALA A 202 -13.31 0.47 3.96
C ALA A 202 -14.62 -0.36 3.94
N SER A 203 -14.96 -1.04 5.04
CA SER A 203 -16.17 -1.84 5.22
C SER A 203 -17.32 -1.14 5.96
N GLN A 204 -17.20 0.15 6.33
CA GLN A 204 -18.31 0.90 6.92
C GLN A 204 -18.70 2.10 6.04
N PRO A 205 -19.99 2.27 5.68
CA PRO A 205 -20.44 3.40 4.88
C PRO A 205 -20.25 4.71 5.68
N LEU A 206 -19.69 5.72 5.01
CA LEU A 206 -19.64 7.10 5.50
C LEU A 206 -21.07 7.63 5.67
N SER A 207 -21.62 7.51 6.87
CA SER A 207 -22.83 8.23 7.27
C SER A 207 -22.80 8.71 8.71
N LEU A 208 -21.64 8.73 9.36
CA LEU A 208 -21.49 9.27 10.70
C LEU A 208 -20.40 10.33 10.73
N PRO A 209 -20.63 11.47 11.41
CA PRO A 209 -19.63 12.51 11.57
C PRO A 209 -18.41 11.90 12.25
N ILE A 210 -17.23 12.40 11.87
CA ILE A 210 -15.93 12.01 12.41
C ILE A 210 -15.89 12.40 13.89
N CYS A 211 -16.51 11.60 14.76
CA CYS A 211 -16.54 11.85 16.19
C CYS A 211 -15.26 11.30 16.81
N GLN A 212 -14.43 12.23 17.28
CA GLN A 212 -13.26 12.01 18.14
C GLN A 212 -13.57 11.02 19.25
N LEU A 213 -12.75 9.97 19.37
CA LEU A 213 -12.59 9.32 20.66
C LEU A 213 -11.67 10.21 21.51
N MET A 214 -12.24 11.22 22.17
CA MET A 214 -11.54 11.97 23.21
C MET A 214 -11.48 11.11 24.47
N LEU A 215 -10.37 10.42 24.69
CA LEU A 215 -10.09 9.83 26.00
C LEU A 215 -9.67 10.96 26.95
N PHE A 216 -10.62 11.46 27.73
CA PHE A 216 -10.32 12.05 29.03
C PHE A 216 -10.22 10.88 30.01
N LEU A 217 -9.01 10.59 30.53
CA LEU A 217 -8.86 9.71 31.69
C LEU A 217 -8.73 10.58 32.95
N PRO A 218 -9.84 10.95 33.63
CA PRO A 218 -9.76 11.18 35.06
C PRO A 218 -9.69 9.81 35.75
N ALA A 219 -8.77 9.69 36.70
CA ALA A 219 -8.52 8.54 37.54
C ALA A 219 -9.73 7.60 37.75
N PHE A 220 -9.71 6.41 37.13
CA PHE A 220 -10.41 5.25 37.66
C PHE A 220 -9.69 3.96 37.25
N CYS A 221 -8.69 3.62 38.06
CA CYS A 221 -8.21 2.25 38.15
C CYS A 221 -9.30 1.43 38.84
N GLN A 222 -10.15 0.72 38.08
CA GLN A 222 -10.68 -0.60 38.44
C GLN A 222 -11.59 -1.17 37.34
N THR A 223 -11.29 -2.42 36.97
CA THR A 223 -12.17 -3.40 36.33
C THR A 223 -12.68 -3.11 34.91
N THR A 224 -12.04 -3.73 33.91
CA THR A 224 -12.68 -4.76 33.06
C THR A 224 -11.66 -5.36 32.09
N ASN A 225 -10.95 -6.39 32.58
CA ASN A 225 -10.52 -7.48 31.70
C ASN A 225 -11.79 -8.09 31.11
N THR A 226 -12.11 -7.82 29.86
CA THR A 226 -12.84 -8.71 28.94
C THR A 226 -13.17 -7.93 27.68
N TRP A 227 -12.31 -7.92 26.67
CA TRP A 227 -12.77 -7.87 25.27
C TRP A 227 -11.71 -8.52 24.36
N VAL A 228 -12.20 -9.55 23.66
CA VAL A 228 -11.58 -10.30 22.55
C VAL A 228 -10.58 -11.41 22.91
N SER A 229 -11.10 -12.46 23.56
CA SER A 229 -10.77 -13.84 23.21
C SER A 229 -11.93 -14.43 22.38
N SER A 230 -11.79 -14.48 21.05
CA SER A 230 -12.53 -15.44 20.22
C SER A 230 -11.98 -15.43 18.79
N GLY A 231 -11.39 -16.55 18.38
CA GLY A 231 -11.01 -16.79 16.99
C GLY A 231 -9.94 -17.86 16.80
N GLN A 232 -10.12 -19.03 17.44
CA GLN A 232 -9.72 -20.30 16.81
C GLN A 232 -10.77 -20.66 15.75
#